data_AF-A0A1B8XUX4-F1
#
_entry.id   AF-A0A1B8XUX4-F1
#
_cell.length_a   1.000
_cell.length_b   1.000
_cell.length_c   1.000
_cell.angle_alpha   90.00
_cell.angle_beta   90.00
_cell.angle_gamma   90.00
#
_symmetry.space_group_name_H-M   'P 1'
#
loop_
_entity.id
_entity.type
_entity.pdbx_description
1 polymer ?
#
loop_
_entity_poly.entity_id
_entity_poly.type
_entity_poly.pdbx_seq_one_letter_code
_entity_poly.pdbx_strand_id
1 'polypeptide(L)'
;MIGTQKNPGLYALAAKDIFQQLATVQLKSDCKVWISFYEIYCGQLYDLLNERKRISFIDLAGSERASDAKESDKQTKLEGAEINQSLLALKECIRALDQEQAHTPFRQSKLTQ
;
A
#
# COMPACT_ATOMS: atom_id res chain seq x y z
N MET A 1 20.77 -10.45 14.63
CA MET A 1 19.40 -10.82 14.21
C MET A 1 19.36 -11.98 13.22
N ILE A 2 20.08 -11.94 12.10
CA ILE A 2 20.08 -13.03 11.07
C ILE A 2 20.94 -14.25 11.50
N GLY A 3 22.13 -14.02 12.03
CA GLY A 3 23.05 -15.08 12.46
C GLY A 3 23.76 -15.76 11.29
N THR A 4 24.24 -16.99 11.52
CA THR A 4 24.98 -17.80 10.55
C THR A 4 24.45 -19.23 10.51
N GLN A 5 24.90 -20.03 9.55
CA GLN A 5 24.53 -21.45 9.46
C GLN A 5 24.94 -22.25 10.71
N LYS A 6 26.08 -21.93 11.32
CA LYS A 6 26.57 -22.63 12.53
C LYS A 6 25.94 -22.11 13.82
N ASN A 7 25.58 -20.83 13.84
CA ASN A 7 24.94 -20.20 14.99
C ASN A 7 23.73 -19.37 14.51
N PRO A 8 22.51 -19.96 14.51
CA PRO A 8 21.33 -19.32 13.96
C PRO A 8 21.00 -18.04 14.73
N GLY A 9 20.57 -17.01 14.00
CA GLY A 9 20.16 -15.76 14.62
C GLY A 9 18.74 -15.82 15.17
N LEU A 10 18.35 -14.74 15.84
CA LEU A 10 17.04 -14.62 16.48
C LEU A 10 15.88 -14.85 15.51
N TYR A 11 15.97 -14.42 14.25
CA TYR A 11 14.90 -14.66 13.27
C TYR A 11 14.67 -16.14 12.98
N ALA A 12 15.75 -16.91 12.82
CA ALA A 12 15.67 -18.34 12.56
C ALA A 12 15.14 -19.10 13.79
N LEU A 13 15.58 -18.70 14.99
CA LEU A 13 15.10 -19.26 16.25
C LEU A 13 13.62 -18.96 16.48
N ALA A 14 13.20 -17.71 16.29
CA ALA A 14 11.80 -17.29 16.43
C ALA A 14 10.89 -18.02 15.42
N ALA A 15 11.32 -18.15 14.16
CA ALA A 15 10.57 -18.91 13.16
C ALA A 15 10.40 -20.38 13.58
N LYS A 16 11.48 -21.00 14.08
CA LYS A 16 11.44 -22.39 14.58
C LYS A 16 10.44 -22.54 15.72
N ASP A 17 10.44 -21.64 16.69
CA ASP A 17 9.53 -21.69 17.84
C ASP A 17 8.06 -21.52 17.40
N ILE A 18 7.78 -20.60 16.47
CA ILE A 18 6.44 -20.39 15.90
C ILE A 18 5.92 -21.67 15.26
N PHE A 19 6.70 -22.29 14.37
CA PHE A 19 6.26 -23.51 13.69
C PHE A 19 6.16 -24.73 14.62
N GLN A 20 7.00 -24.81 15.67
CA GLN A 20 6.90 -25.85 16.68
C GLN A 20 5.62 -25.72 17.53
N GLN A 21 5.21 -24.48 17.85
CA GLN A 21 3.93 -24.23 18.54
C GLN A 21 2.73 -24.55 17.65
N LEU A 22 2.78 -24.19 16.37
CA LEU A 22 1.73 -24.52 15.40
C LEU A 22 1.55 -26.03 15.21
N ALA A 23 2.62 -26.82 15.37
CA ALA A 23 2.57 -28.28 15.28
C ALA A 23 2.03 -28.96 16.55
N THR A 24 2.21 -28.34 17.72
CA THR A 24 1.78 -28.90 19.02
C THR A 24 0.36 -28.53 19.39
N VAL A 25 -0.10 -27.34 19.01
CA VAL A 25 -1.50 -26.97 19.17
C VAL A 25 -2.29 -27.66 18.06
N GLN A 26 -3.21 -28.53 18.44
CA GLN A 26 -4.18 -29.19 17.55
C GLN A 26 -5.22 -28.14 17.06
N LEU A 27 -4.72 -27.07 16.44
CA LEU A 27 -5.48 -25.99 15.87
C LEU A 27 -6.28 -26.57 14.71
N LYS A 28 -7.60 -26.50 14.89
CA LYS A 28 -8.60 -26.76 13.85
C LYS A 28 -8.15 -26.08 12.55
N SER A 29 -7.95 -26.90 11.52
CA SER A 29 -8.10 -26.59 10.09
C SER A 29 -7.70 -25.18 9.59
N ASP A 30 -6.64 -25.16 8.76
CA ASP A 30 -6.18 -24.08 7.86
C ASP A 30 -5.52 -22.83 8.50
N CYS A 31 -4.49 -23.04 9.33
CA CYS A 31 -3.64 -21.94 9.81
C CYS A 31 -2.62 -21.52 8.73
N LYS A 32 -2.57 -20.21 8.42
CA LYS A 32 -1.65 -19.63 7.44
C LYS A 32 -0.69 -18.67 8.12
N VAL A 33 0.60 -18.81 7.82
CA VAL A 33 1.66 -17.93 8.29
C VAL A 33 2.10 -17.02 7.14
N TRP A 34 2.18 -15.72 7.41
CA TRP A 34 2.62 -14.72 6.46
C TRP A 34 3.91 -14.07 6.98
N ILE A 35 4.84 -13.79 6.06
CA ILE A 35 6.10 -13.11 6.36
C ILE A 35 6.20 -11.92 5.41
N SER A 36 6.64 -10.79 5.94
CA SER A 36 6.96 -9.58 5.17
C SER A 36 8.38 -9.15 5.53
N PHE A 37 9.15 -8.70 4.54
CA PHE A 37 10.52 -8.25 4.78
C PHE A 37 10.80 -6.97 4.00
N TYR A 38 11.09 -5.90 4.73
CA TYR A 38 11.25 -4.57 4.17
C TYR A 38 12.58 -3.95 4.55
N GLU A 39 13.09 -3.07 3.69
CA GLU A 39 14.26 -2.24 3.93
C GLU A 39 13.90 -0.76 3.78
N ILE A 40 14.35 0.06 4.73
CA ILE A 40 14.33 1.52 4.59
C ILE A 40 15.73 1.96 4.21
N TYR A 41 15.88 2.47 2.99
CA TYR A 41 17.14 2.97 2.47
C TYR A 41 16.95 4.36 1.88
N CYS A 42 17.73 5.34 2.33
CA CYS A 42 17.63 6.75 1.93
C CYS A 42 16.20 7.32 2.01
N GLY A 43 15.44 6.94 3.05
CA GLY A 43 14.06 7.39 3.26
C GLY A 43 13.02 6.72 2.35
N GLN A 44 13.40 5.73 1.55
CA GLN A 44 12.50 4.97 0.69
C GLN A 44 12.29 3.56 1.28
N LEU A 45 11.04 3.08 1.28
CA LEU A 45 10.69 1.73 1.71
C LEU A 45 10.75 0.76 0.51
N TYR A 46 11.41 -0.37 0.68
CA TYR A 46 11.55 -1.41 -0.34
C TYR A 46 11.06 -2.75 0.16
N ASP A 47 10.30 -3.47 -0.66
CA ASP A 47 9.90 -4.86 -0.44
C ASP A 47 11.01 -5.81 -0.88
N LEU A 48 11.68 -6.43 0.07
CA LEU A 48 12.79 -7.35 -0.19
C LEU A 48 12.32 -8.73 -0.66
N LEU A 49 11.04 -9.08 -0.50
CA LEU A 49 10.48 -10.33 -1.01
C LEU A 49 9.90 -10.18 -2.42
N ASN A 50 9.76 -8.95 -2.92
CA ASN A 50 9.23 -8.63 -4.23
C ASN A 50 10.25 -7.84 -5.06
N GLU A 51 11.40 -8.46 -5.35
CA GLU A 51 12.45 -7.90 -6.24
C GLU A 51 12.98 -6.52 -5.82
N ARG A 52 12.98 -6.21 -4.51
CA ARG A 52 13.36 -4.87 -4.00
C ARG A 52 12.50 -3.77 -4.64
N LYS A 53 11.20 -4.04 -4.86
CA LYS A 53 10.28 -3.02 -5.38
C LYS A 53 10.06 -1.92 -4.35
N ARG A 54 10.11 -0.68 -4.81
CA ARG A 54 9.85 0.49 -3.97
C ARG A 54 8.36 0.57 -3.65
N ILE A 55 8.04 0.73 -2.37
CA ILE A 55 6.69 0.99 -1.89
C ILE A 55 6.51 2.49 -1.75
N SER A 56 5.40 2.99 -2.29
CA SER A 56 4.97 4.38 -2.14
C SER A 56 3.75 4.42 -1.22
N PHE A 57 3.84 5.24 -0.17
CA PHE A 57 2.67 5.64 0.62
C PHE A 57 2.17 6.97 0.08
N ILE A 58 0.89 7.03 -0.24
CA ILE A 58 0.24 8.22 -0.78
C ILE A 58 -0.90 8.54 0.17
N ASP A 59 -0.79 9.69 0.85
CA ASP A 59 -1.88 10.26 1.63
C ASP A 59 -2.66 11.22 0.73
N LEU A 60 -3.97 11.01 0.61
CA LEU A 60 -4.83 11.75 -0.31
C LEU A 60 -5.70 12.73 0.47
N ALA A 61 -5.97 13.89 -0.14
CA ALA A 61 -6.98 14.81 0.36
C ALA A 61 -8.39 14.18 0.36
N GLY A 62 -9.31 14.82 1.08
CA GLY A 62 -10.70 14.40 1.15
C GLY A 62 -11.41 14.41 -0.21
N SER A 63 -12.50 13.64 -0.32
CA SER A 63 -13.31 13.47 -1.54
C SER A 63 -14.71 14.08 -1.39
N GLU A 64 -14.86 15.00 -0.46
CA GLU A 64 -16.12 15.69 -0.20
C GLU A 64 -16.65 16.42 -1.43
N ARG A 65 -17.99 16.39 -1.57
CA ARG A 65 -18.65 17.11 -2.65
C ARG A 65 -18.82 18.55 -2.26
N ALA A 66 -18.72 19.44 -3.24
CA ALA A 66 -18.98 20.86 -3.04
C ALA A 66 -20.41 21.13 -2.51
N SER A 67 -21.37 20.23 -2.75
CA SER A 67 -22.74 20.29 -2.22
C SER A 67 -22.83 20.12 -0.71
N ASP A 68 -21.84 19.44 -0.11
CA ASP A 68 -21.88 19.03 1.29
C ASP A 68 -21.30 20.13 2.20
N ALA A 69 -20.57 21.08 1.62
CA ALA A 69 -20.06 22.25 2.31
C ALA A 69 -21.15 23.32 2.48
N LYS A 70 -21.42 23.72 3.73
CA LYS A 70 -22.24 24.91 4.02
C LYS A 70 -21.38 26.16 3.80
N GLU A 71 -21.86 27.08 2.97
CA GLU A 71 -21.25 28.39 2.67
C GLU A 71 -19.72 28.38 2.61
N SER A 72 -19.18 27.83 1.52
CA SER A 72 -17.77 27.98 1.17
C SER A 72 -17.53 29.21 0.30
N ASP A 73 -16.44 29.93 0.58
CA ASP A 73 -16.00 31.03 -0.25
C ASP A 73 -15.57 30.53 -1.65
N LYS A 74 -15.32 31.47 -2.56
CA LYS A 74 -14.93 31.13 -3.94
C LYS A 74 -13.61 30.34 -3.98
N GLN A 75 -12.68 30.62 -3.07
CA GLN A 75 -11.35 30.02 -3.08
C GLN A 75 -11.41 28.56 -2.66
N THR A 76 -12.09 28.25 -1.55
CA THR A 76 -12.32 26.88 -1.07
C THR A 76 -13.07 26.03 -2.11
N LYS A 77 -14.01 26.64 -2.86
CA LYS A 77 -14.71 25.94 -3.95
C LYS A 77 -13.78 25.57 -5.11
N LEU A 78 -12.85 26.44 -5.46
CA LEU A 78 -11.87 26.17 -6.52
C LEU A 78 -10.88 25.08 -6.08
N GLU A 79 -10.37 25.16 -4.84
CA GLU A 79 -9.50 24.12 -4.27
C GLU A 79 -10.18 22.75 -4.24
N GLY A 80 -11.44 22.70 -3.77
CA GLY A 80 -12.23 21.48 -3.76
C GLY A 80 -12.49 20.93 -5.17
N ALA A 81 -12.61 21.79 -6.19
CA ALA A 81 -12.76 21.37 -7.58
C ALA A 81 -11.45 20.76 -8.12
N GLU A 82 -10.28 21.33 -7.81
CA GLU A 82 -8.98 20.79 -8.21
C GLU A 82 -8.66 19.45 -7.54
N ILE A 83 -8.99 19.30 -6.25
CA ILE A 83 -8.88 18.03 -5.53
C ILE A 83 -9.76 16.97 -6.19
N ASN A 84 -11.04 17.28 -6.40
CA ASN A 84 -11.99 16.35 -7.02
C ASN A 84 -11.61 15.98 -8.46
N GLN A 85 -11.01 16.90 -9.23
CA GLN A 85 -10.47 16.60 -10.55
C GLN A 85 -9.33 15.57 -10.47
N SER A 86 -8.41 15.74 -9.51
CA SER A 86 -7.28 14.82 -9.33
C SER A 86 -7.73 13.43 -8.88
N LEU A 87 -8.69 13.36 -7.95
CA LEU A 87 -9.26 12.11 -7.46
C LEU A 87 -10.11 11.40 -8.52
N LEU A 88 -10.83 12.15 -9.36
CA LEU A 88 -11.57 11.59 -10.50
C LEU A 88 -10.61 10.96 -11.51
N ALA A 89 -9.52 11.66 -11.88
CA ALA A 89 -8.51 11.12 -12.77
C ALA A 89 -7.91 9.80 -12.24
N LEU A 90 -7.61 9.74 -10.93
CA LEU A 90 -7.13 8.52 -10.28
C LEU A 90 -8.15 7.38 -10.38
N LYS A 91 -9.43 7.66 -10.07
CA LYS A 91 -10.51 6.68 -10.18
C LYS A 91 -10.65 6.13 -11.61
N GLU A 92 -10.56 7.00 -12.61
CA GLU A 92 -10.63 6.61 -14.01
C GLU A 92 -9.43 5.75 -14.42
N CYS A 93 -8.23 6.04 -13.92
CA CYS A 93 -7.06 5.19 -14.14
C CYS A 93 -7.24 3.80 -13.53
N ILE A 94 -7.68 3.72 -12.27
CA ILE A 94 -7.92 2.43 -11.59
C ILE A 94 -8.98 1.62 -12.34
N ARG A 95 -10.08 2.25 -12.77
CA ARG A 95 -11.15 1.59 -13.52
C ARG A 95 -10.65 1.06 -14.87
N ALA A 96 -9.85 1.84 -15.60
CA ALA A 96 -9.29 1.40 -16.86
C ALA A 96 -8.33 0.21 -16.69
N LEU A 97 -7.54 0.18 -15.62
CA LEU A 97 -6.65 -0.94 -15.28
C LEU A 97 -7.43 -2.21 -14.90
N ASP A 98 -8.44 -2.08 -14.03
CA ASP A 98 -9.30 -3.19 -13.59
C ASP A 98 -10.06 -3.83 -14.76
N GLN A 99 -10.45 -3.02 -15.74
CA GLN A 99 -11.11 -3.46 -16.97
C GLN A 99 -10.15 -3.85 -18.10
N GLU A 100 -8.84 -3.87 -17.84
CA GLU A 100 -7.78 -4.17 -18.83
C GLU A 100 -7.94 -3.36 -20.15
N GLN A 101 -8.35 -2.09 -20.04
CA GLN A 101 -8.53 -1.24 -21.22
C GLN A 101 -7.19 -1.03 -21.94
N ALA A 102 -7.24 -0.96 -23.27
CA ALA A 102 -6.06 -0.74 -24.11
C ALA A 102 -5.29 0.56 -23.78
N HIS A 103 -5.98 1.56 -23.21
CA HIS A 103 -5.39 2.82 -22.80
C HIS A 103 -5.85 3.22 -21.41
N THR A 104 -4.90 3.54 -20.53
CA THR A 104 -5.17 4.08 -19.18
C THR A 104 -4.87 5.60 -19.15
N PRO A 105 -5.80 6.46 -18.70
CA PRO A 105 -5.69 7.92 -18.83
C PRO A 105 -4.80 8.60 -17.77
N PHE A 106 -3.55 8.15 -17.61
CA PHE A 106 -2.58 8.67 -16.62
C PHE A 106 -2.22 10.16 -16.75
N ARG A 107 -2.62 10.83 -17.84
CA ARG A 107 -2.24 12.23 -18.12
C ARG A 107 -3.31 13.25 -17.72
N GLN A 108 -4.37 12.83 -17.03
CA GLN A 108 -5.51 13.70 -16.67
C GLN A 108 -5.23 14.60 -15.45
N SER A 109 -4.26 14.25 -14.60
CA SER A 109 -3.88 15.06 -13.44
C SER A 109 -2.39 14.91 -13.12
N LYS A 110 -1.85 15.78 -12.25
CA LYS A 110 -0.47 15.60 -11.74
C LYS A 110 -0.33 14.38 -10.83
N LEU A 111 -1.40 13.98 -10.15
CA LEU A 111 -1.42 12.82 -9.26
C LEU A 111 -1.26 11.50 -10.02
N THR A 112 -1.69 11.46 -11.28
CA THR A 112 -1.70 10.25 -12.11
C THR A 112 -0.50 10.12 -13.05
N GLN A 113 0.36 11.14 -13.10
CA GLN A 113 1.60 11.18 -13.89
C GLN A 113 2.80 10.68 -13.08
#